data_AF-A0A8J8WFW8-F1
#
_entry.id   AF-A0A8J8WFW8-F1
#
_cell.length_a   1.000
_cell.length_b   1.000
_cell.length_c   1.000
_cell.angle_alpha   90.00
_cell.angle_beta   90.00
_cell.angle_gamma   90.00
#
_symmetry.space_group_name_H-M   'P 1'
#
loop_
_entity.id
_entity.type
_entity.pdbx_description
1 polymer ?
#
loop_
_entity_poly.entity_id
_entity_poly.type
_entity_poly.pdbx_seq_one_letter_code
_entity_poly.pdbx_strand_id
1 'polypeptide(L)'
;MHYQIGQSKFPPKKLMMSWLKAVLPDCRINNFTSDWNSGVNLSALLDYCKPGLVPDWKTLNPRNSVENCKNAMEIAKAEFQIPMVLDPEILASPYLDDLSGMTYLSYFMKEGGPGYKTTLKWVQKQLPDRNIKNFTTDWNDGRHLTTLVKQLGGPVPGYRTIDSHTANWESNIQLGLDGGRKLGVVPVLSASDMARPDVESLANMGYIAYYQWIRPRECPADTVAVHCSLDNVASTTRMFNAIMDLYVSFKIEFLTKEVVLSELEVEVIGPSGPVRVDLDISPRGGKGLFIPDQVGLYELKVLNEGEVVEGCPVKVRALPDVSKIMFSGIDPCALGSIVEVVINSNGAGGGAINVTAYSPTNRPLLCPVKEEDGVYAATFQPDEAGQWSIAVRYDDEHIQGSPFTCHVYDPHALRVLELDNGPSSLPGKPFTVVVDASRCGWGEAKVDVTEGGRSLQSEVLEVDRGFYEVTFIPRRLPSTRFMPTSMVMK
;
A
#
# COMPACT_ATOMS: atom_id res chain seq x y z
N MET A 1 48.39 24.03 -9.22
CA MET A 1 47.33 23.39 -8.40
C MET A 1 46.92 22.13 -9.17
N HIS A 2 47.32 20.95 -8.69
CA HIS A 2 47.01 19.68 -9.35
C HIS A 2 45.52 19.39 -9.17
N TYR A 3 44.75 19.37 -10.26
CA TYR A 3 43.40 18.79 -10.25
C TYR A 3 43.56 17.27 -10.07
N GLN A 4 43.33 16.77 -8.87
CA GLN A 4 42.97 15.38 -8.68
C GLN A 4 41.56 15.21 -9.26
N ILE A 5 41.49 14.74 -10.51
CA ILE A 5 40.26 14.21 -11.08
C ILE A 5 39.97 12.95 -10.28
N GLY A 6 38.93 13.00 -9.44
CA GLY A 6 38.41 11.81 -8.76
C GLY A 6 38.17 10.71 -9.79
N GLN A 7 38.41 9.46 -9.39
CA GLN A 7 38.16 8.28 -10.22
C GLN A 7 36.65 8.08 -10.41
N SER A 8 35.98 9.00 -11.10
CA SER A 8 34.62 8.83 -11.58
C SER A 8 34.64 7.81 -12.71
N LYS A 9 33.78 6.78 -12.61
CA LYS A 9 33.53 5.82 -13.69
C LYS A 9 32.92 6.49 -14.94
N PHE A 10 32.50 7.75 -14.84
CA PHE A 10 31.82 8.49 -15.90
C PHE A 10 32.71 9.61 -16.43
N PRO A 11 32.97 9.66 -17.75
CA PRO A 11 33.76 10.74 -18.33
C PRO A 11 33.11 12.10 -18.08
N PRO A 12 33.85 13.13 -17.62
CA PRO A 12 33.30 14.47 -17.37
C PRO A 12 32.49 15.02 -18.54
N LYS A 13 32.97 14.78 -19.78
CA LYS A 13 32.29 15.12 -21.03
C LYS A 13 30.81 14.68 -21.07
N LYS A 14 30.51 13.47 -20.58
CA LYS A 14 29.15 12.91 -20.59
C LYS A 14 28.24 13.62 -19.58
N LEU A 15 28.75 13.90 -18.39
CA LEU A 15 27.99 14.58 -17.33
C LEU A 15 27.70 16.03 -17.71
N MET A 16 28.70 16.73 -18.27
CA MET A 16 28.54 18.09 -18.80
C MET A 16 27.45 18.13 -19.89
N MET A 17 27.51 17.19 -20.84
CA MET A 17 26.54 17.09 -21.93
C MET A 17 25.14 16.83 -21.40
N SER A 18 25.00 15.95 -20.41
CA SER A 18 23.71 15.67 -19.78
C SER A 18 23.12 16.92 -19.13
N TRP A 19 23.90 17.66 -18.35
CA TRP A 19 23.39 18.85 -17.68
C TRP A 19 23.02 19.95 -18.68
N LEU A 20 23.83 20.17 -19.72
CA LEU A 20 23.54 21.17 -20.76
C LEU A 20 22.23 20.85 -21.51
N LYS A 21 22.01 19.58 -21.87
CA LYS A 21 20.74 19.13 -22.44
C LYS A 21 19.57 19.28 -21.48
N ALA A 22 19.81 19.06 -20.19
CA ALA A 22 18.79 19.20 -19.17
C ALA A 22 18.36 20.65 -18.97
N VAL A 23 19.29 21.62 -18.96
CA VAL A 23 18.96 23.03 -18.69
C VAL A 23 18.57 23.83 -19.94
N LEU A 24 18.85 23.30 -21.13
CA LEU A 24 18.52 23.94 -22.41
C LEU A 24 17.74 22.96 -23.34
N PRO A 25 16.52 22.54 -22.97
CA PRO A 25 15.76 21.53 -23.73
C PRO A 25 15.37 22.01 -25.14
N ASP A 26 15.24 23.32 -25.35
CA ASP A 26 14.92 23.93 -26.65
C ASP A 26 16.15 24.04 -27.58
N CYS A 27 17.36 23.82 -27.05
CA CYS A 27 18.61 23.97 -27.77
C CYS A 27 19.10 22.62 -28.31
N ARG A 28 19.60 22.63 -29.54
CA ARG A 28 20.32 21.47 -30.10
C ARG A 28 21.75 21.47 -29.56
N ILE A 29 22.02 20.61 -28.57
CA ILE A 29 23.35 20.45 -27.97
C ILE A 29 23.75 18.96 -28.04
N ASN A 30 24.72 18.63 -28.87
CA ASN A 30 25.23 17.28 -29.10
C ASN A 30 26.76 17.21 -29.02
N ASN A 31 27.46 18.35 -29.12
CA ASN A 31 28.91 18.45 -29.00
C ASN A 31 29.32 19.72 -28.21
N PHE A 32 30.62 19.85 -27.94
CA PHE A 32 31.23 21.04 -27.31
C PHE A 32 31.95 21.93 -28.32
N THR A 33 31.69 21.71 -29.61
CA THR A 33 32.38 22.36 -30.72
C THR A 33 31.38 23.18 -31.53
N SER A 34 30.91 22.64 -32.66
CA SER A 34 30.12 23.37 -33.64
C SER A 34 28.76 23.86 -33.15
N ASP A 35 28.14 23.17 -32.19
CA ASP A 35 26.83 23.58 -31.66
C ASP A 35 26.89 24.91 -30.88
N TRP A 36 28.09 25.37 -30.50
CA TRP A 36 28.29 26.61 -29.75
C TRP A 36 28.72 27.79 -30.63
N ASN A 37 29.13 27.52 -31.87
CA ASN A 37 29.74 28.52 -32.75
C ASN A 37 28.84 29.71 -33.09
N SER A 38 27.51 29.54 -33.09
CA SER A 38 26.59 30.63 -33.42
C SER A 38 26.43 31.67 -32.31
N GLY A 39 26.90 31.37 -31.09
CA GLY A 39 26.67 32.18 -29.89
C GLY A 39 25.23 32.09 -29.34
N VAL A 40 24.30 31.46 -30.05
CA VAL A 40 22.89 31.32 -29.64
C VAL A 40 22.75 30.43 -28.41
N ASN A 41 23.40 29.25 -28.41
CA ASN A 41 23.37 28.32 -27.27
C ASN A 41 24.06 28.91 -26.03
N LEU A 42 25.13 29.69 -26.21
CA LEU A 42 25.76 30.41 -25.08
C LEU A 42 24.83 31.49 -24.54
N SER A 43 24.16 32.25 -25.40
CA SER A 43 23.17 33.25 -25.00
C SER A 43 22.00 32.62 -24.23
N ALA A 44 21.50 31.48 -24.69
CA ALA A 44 20.47 30.70 -23.99
C ALA A 44 20.95 30.23 -22.60
N LEU A 45 22.22 29.82 -22.48
CA LEU A 45 22.81 29.42 -21.20
C LEU A 45 22.90 30.58 -20.20
N LEU A 46 23.21 31.79 -20.68
CA LEU A 46 23.24 32.99 -19.85
C LEU A 46 21.84 33.34 -19.34
N ASP A 47 20.85 33.28 -20.22
CA ASP A 47 19.45 33.52 -19.87
C ASP A 47 18.93 32.46 -18.90
N TYR A 48 19.32 31.18 -19.05
CA TYR A 48 19.04 30.15 -18.03
C TYR A 48 19.63 30.55 -16.67
N CYS A 49 20.91 30.93 -16.64
CA CYS A 49 21.63 31.28 -15.39
C CYS A 49 21.06 32.51 -14.68
N LYS A 50 20.46 33.44 -15.42
CA LYS A 50 19.77 34.61 -14.90
C LYS A 50 18.63 34.95 -15.86
N PRO A 51 17.40 34.46 -15.59
CA PRO A 51 16.26 34.67 -16.48
C PRO A 51 16.02 36.15 -16.79
N GLY A 52 15.91 36.47 -18.08
CA GLY A 52 15.74 37.84 -18.58
C GLY A 52 17.05 38.58 -18.87
N LEU A 53 18.20 37.92 -18.77
CA LEU A 53 19.49 38.51 -19.11
C LEU A 53 19.71 38.61 -20.62
N VAL A 54 19.22 37.63 -21.39
CA VAL A 54 19.27 37.64 -22.86
C VAL A 54 17.93 37.14 -23.41
N PRO A 55 16.82 37.87 -23.21
CA PRO A 55 15.47 37.35 -23.47
C PRO A 55 15.22 37.00 -24.95
N ASP A 56 15.89 37.70 -25.86
CA ASP A 56 15.72 37.55 -27.31
C ASP A 56 16.68 36.54 -27.95
N TRP A 57 17.35 35.70 -27.15
CA TRP A 57 18.34 34.74 -27.63
C TRP A 57 17.82 33.84 -28.77
N LYS A 58 16.52 33.50 -28.76
CA LYS A 58 15.85 32.70 -29.80
C LYS A 58 15.79 33.37 -31.17
N THR A 59 15.87 34.70 -31.22
CA THR A 59 15.75 35.50 -32.45
C THR A 59 17.10 35.97 -32.99
N LEU A 60 18.20 35.69 -32.27
CA LEU A 60 19.54 36.02 -32.71
C LEU A 60 19.84 35.38 -34.07
N ASN A 61 20.41 36.17 -34.99
CA ASN A 61 20.84 35.68 -36.28
C ASN A 61 22.08 34.78 -36.11
N PRO A 62 22.00 33.46 -36.41
CA PRO A 62 23.13 32.54 -36.22
C PRO A 62 24.34 32.86 -37.11
N ARG A 63 24.15 33.66 -38.18
CA ARG A 63 25.24 34.09 -39.07
C ARG A 63 26.15 35.15 -38.45
N ASN A 64 25.68 35.84 -37.41
CA ASN A 64 26.47 36.84 -36.67
C ASN A 64 27.27 36.17 -35.55
N SER A 65 27.88 35.01 -35.84
CA SER A 65 28.49 34.11 -34.86
C SER A 65 29.49 34.78 -33.93
N VAL A 66 30.48 35.48 -34.49
CA VAL A 66 31.55 36.16 -33.72
C VAL A 66 30.96 37.22 -32.79
N GLU A 67 30.05 38.05 -33.30
CA GLU A 67 29.41 39.12 -32.52
C GLU A 67 28.52 38.55 -31.41
N ASN A 68 27.73 37.52 -31.70
CA ASN A 68 26.92 36.82 -30.71
C ASN A 68 27.79 36.20 -29.60
N CYS A 69 28.86 35.50 -29.98
CA CYS A 69 29.81 34.91 -29.03
C CYS A 69 30.47 36.00 -28.18
N LYS A 70 30.95 37.09 -28.79
CA LYS A 70 31.59 38.20 -28.08
C LYS A 70 30.65 38.82 -27.05
N ASN A 71 29.44 39.20 -27.46
CA ASN A 71 28.44 39.78 -26.58
C ASN A 71 28.08 38.83 -25.42
N ALA A 72 27.84 37.55 -25.71
CA ALA A 72 27.55 36.56 -24.70
C ALA A 72 28.71 36.38 -23.70
N MET A 73 29.95 36.31 -24.17
CA MET A 73 31.13 36.17 -23.31
C MET A 73 31.41 37.42 -22.46
N GLU A 74 31.16 38.62 -22.99
CA GLU A 74 31.24 39.87 -22.24
C GLU A 74 30.17 39.94 -21.13
N ILE A 75 28.94 39.52 -21.43
CA ILE A 75 27.86 39.38 -20.43
C ILE A 75 28.25 38.37 -19.36
N ALA A 76 28.79 37.20 -19.75
CA ALA A 76 29.23 36.16 -18.82
C ALA A 76 30.30 36.68 -17.85
N LYS A 77 31.23 37.49 -18.35
CA LYS A 77 32.27 38.14 -17.55
C LYS A 77 31.69 39.18 -16.60
N ALA A 78 30.80 40.04 -17.08
CA ALA A 78 30.22 41.13 -16.29
C ALA A 78 29.30 40.61 -15.16
N GLU A 79 28.41 39.67 -15.48
CA GLU A 79 27.35 39.20 -14.58
C GLU A 79 27.78 38.05 -13.68
N PHE A 80 28.63 37.15 -14.19
CA PHE A 80 28.99 35.91 -13.51
C PHE A 80 30.48 35.81 -13.16
N GLN A 81 31.28 36.81 -13.51
CA GLN A 81 32.73 36.83 -13.29
C GLN A 81 33.44 35.65 -13.98
N ILE A 82 32.89 35.17 -15.09
CA ILE A 82 33.51 34.10 -15.88
C ILE A 82 34.66 34.71 -16.70
N PRO A 83 35.90 34.19 -16.54
CA PRO A 83 37.05 34.72 -17.28
C PRO A 83 36.95 34.39 -18.77
N MET A 84 37.42 35.31 -19.62
CA MET A 84 37.57 35.08 -21.07
C MET A 84 38.84 34.25 -21.31
N VAL A 85 38.78 32.96 -21.01
CA VAL A 85 39.87 31.99 -21.24
C VAL A 85 39.92 31.46 -22.67
N LEU A 86 38.95 31.87 -23.50
CA LEU A 86 38.79 31.53 -24.90
C LEU A 86 38.45 32.82 -25.64
N ASP A 87 39.05 33.06 -26.81
CA ASP A 87 38.70 34.22 -27.62
C ASP A 87 37.33 34.01 -28.30
N PRO A 88 36.48 35.05 -28.42
CA PRO A 88 35.17 34.93 -29.06
C PRO A 88 35.23 34.38 -30.49
N GLU A 89 36.26 34.73 -31.24
CA GLU A 89 36.52 34.24 -32.60
C GLU A 89 36.79 32.73 -32.62
N ILE A 90 37.45 32.21 -31.59
CA ILE A 90 37.71 30.77 -31.46
C ILE A 90 36.43 30.03 -31.05
N LEU A 91 35.64 30.59 -30.12
CA LEU A 91 34.34 30.02 -29.79
C LEU A 91 33.41 29.97 -31.01
N ALA A 92 33.45 30.99 -31.86
CA ALA A 92 32.70 31.07 -33.11
C ALA A 92 33.27 30.22 -34.27
N SER A 93 34.46 29.64 -34.09
CA SER A 93 35.19 28.94 -35.13
C SER A 93 34.70 27.50 -35.33
N PRO A 94 34.54 27.03 -36.58
CA PRO A 94 34.27 25.61 -36.87
C PRO A 94 35.40 24.67 -36.44
N TYR A 95 36.56 25.22 -36.07
CA TYR A 95 37.74 24.48 -35.59
C TYR A 95 37.87 24.45 -34.07
N LEU A 96 36.86 24.91 -33.32
CA LEU A 96 36.83 24.78 -31.86
C LEU A 96 37.01 23.31 -31.46
N ASP A 97 37.99 23.03 -30.61
CA ASP A 97 38.21 21.70 -30.06
C ASP A 97 37.34 21.45 -28.81
N ASP A 98 37.04 20.18 -28.56
CA ASP A 98 36.20 19.77 -27.43
C ASP A 98 36.74 20.27 -26.09
N LEU A 99 38.06 20.26 -25.88
CA LEU A 99 38.66 20.61 -24.59
C LEU A 99 38.53 22.11 -24.32
N SER A 100 38.75 22.96 -25.32
CA SER A 100 38.55 24.41 -25.21
C SER A 100 37.09 24.76 -24.92
N GLY A 101 36.15 24.18 -25.67
CA GLY A 101 34.72 24.38 -25.46
C GLY A 101 34.27 23.90 -24.08
N MET A 102 34.68 22.70 -23.67
CA MET A 102 34.42 22.17 -22.33
C MET A 102 35.03 23.05 -21.23
N THR A 103 36.27 23.52 -21.41
CA THR A 103 36.96 24.36 -20.43
C THR A 103 36.17 25.62 -20.15
N TYR A 104 35.72 26.32 -21.19
CA TYR A 104 34.91 27.54 -21.02
C TYR A 104 33.55 27.25 -20.38
N LEU A 105 32.83 26.23 -20.88
CA LEU A 105 31.49 25.89 -20.38
C LEU A 105 31.51 25.35 -18.93
N SER A 106 32.62 24.75 -18.49
CA SER A 106 32.77 24.22 -17.13
C SER A 106 32.59 25.28 -16.03
N TYR A 107 32.87 26.56 -16.32
CA TYR A 107 32.68 27.66 -15.38
C TYR A 107 31.21 27.87 -14.97
N PHE A 108 30.26 27.50 -15.82
CA PHE A 108 28.84 27.62 -15.54
C PHE A 108 28.34 26.55 -14.56
N MET A 109 28.91 25.34 -14.65
CA MET A 109 28.39 24.14 -13.98
C MET A 109 29.20 23.69 -12.77
N LYS A 110 30.42 24.22 -12.58
CA LYS A 110 31.20 23.96 -11.37
C LYS A 110 30.44 24.39 -10.12
N GLU A 111 30.79 23.80 -8.99
CA GLU A 111 30.23 24.19 -7.69
C GLU A 111 30.39 25.69 -7.44
N GLY A 112 29.29 26.36 -7.06
CA GLY A 112 29.23 27.81 -6.90
C GLY A 112 29.16 28.62 -8.20
N GLY A 113 29.24 27.98 -9.38
CA GLY A 113 29.00 28.58 -10.68
C GLY A 113 27.55 29.06 -10.87
N PRO A 114 27.27 29.88 -11.88
CA PRO A 114 25.94 30.47 -12.09
C PRO A 114 24.87 29.43 -12.42
N GLY A 115 25.19 28.43 -13.24
CA GLY A 115 24.29 27.32 -13.56
C GLY A 115 23.99 26.47 -12.33
N TYR A 116 25.04 26.12 -11.57
CA TYR A 116 24.90 25.41 -10.29
C TYR A 116 23.96 26.14 -9.32
N LYS A 117 24.20 27.44 -9.10
CA LYS A 117 23.37 28.26 -8.20
C LYS A 117 21.92 28.35 -8.67
N THR A 118 21.71 28.39 -9.98
CA THR A 118 20.36 28.46 -10.57
C THR A 118 19.60 27.16 -10.34
N THR A 119 20.21 26.01 -10.68
CA THR A 119 19.60 24.70 -10.43
C THR A 119 19.34 24.49 -8.93
N LEU A 120 20.27 24.91 -8.06
CA LEU A 120 20.12 24.80 -6.60
C LEU A 120 18.95 25.66 -6.08
N LYS A 121 18.85 26.91 -6.53
CA LYS A 121 17.73 27.80 -6.17
C LYS A 121 16.40 27.23 -6.61
N TRP A 122 16.34 26.64 -7.80
CA TRP A 122 15.11 26.02 -8.30
C TRP A 122 14.66 24.88 -7.38
N VAL A 123 15.56 23.94 -7.04
CA VAL A 123 15.18 22.79 -6.22
C VAL A 123 14.83 23.19 -4.78
N GLN A 124 15.52 24.18 -4.20
CA GLN A 124 15.16 24.76 -2.91
C GLN A 124 13.78 25.40 -2.93
N LYS A 125 13.35 25.98 -4.06
CA LYS A 125 12.01 26.52 -4.23
C LYS A 125 10.94 25.43 -4.33
N GLN A 126 11.25 24.29 -4.96
CA GLN A 126 10.33 23.15 -5.01
C GLN A 126 10.19 22.46 -3.65
N LEU A 127 11.28 22.41 -2.90
CA LEU A 127 11.37 21.72 -1.61
C LEU A 127 11.71 22.71 -0.47
N PRO A 128 10.81 23.65 -0.13
CA PRO A 128 11.10 24.72 0.83
C PRO A 128 11.38 24.21 2.25
N ASP A 129 10.78 23.08 2.63
CA ASP A 129 10.94 22.46 3.96
C ASP A 129 12.20 21.58 4.06
N ARG A 130 12.98 21.49 2.99
CA ARG A 130 14.20 20.66 2.92
C ARG A 130 15.45 21.54 2.91
N ASN A 131 16.43 21.17 3.72
CA ASN A 131 17.70 21.88 3.82
C ASN A 131 18.70 21.39 2.77
N ILE A 132 18.48 21.76 1.51
CA ILE A 132 19.34 21.37 0.37
C ILE A 132 20.39 22.45 0.15
N LYS A 133 21.67 22.10 0.28
CA LYS A 133 22.83 22.98 0.15
C LYS A 133 23.73 22.60 -1.01
N ASN A 134 23.75 21.33 -1.39
CA ASN A 134 24.60 20.81 -2.46
C ASN A 134 23.89 19.76 -3.33
N PHE A 135 24.62 19.27 -4.34
CA PHE A 135 24.19 18.17 -5.22
C PHE A 135 24.98 16.87 -4.96
N THR A 136 25.59 16.72 -3.79
CA THR A 136 26.37 15.53 -3.42
C THR A 136 25.74 14.85 -2.21
N THR A 137 26.23 15.15 -1.01
CA THR A 137 25.88 14.47 0.22
C THR A 137 24.42 14.63 0.63
N ASP A 138 23.80 15.75 0.26
CA ASP A 138 22.40 16.00 0.60
C ASP A 138 21.44 15.07 -0.18
N TRP A 139 21.90 14.38 -1.22
CA TRP A 139 21.07 13.56 -2.10
C TRP A 139 21.29 12.05 -1.92
N ASN A 140 22.34 11.64 -1.19
CA ASN A 140 22.74 10.24 -1.07
C ASN A 140 21.68 9.37 -0.37
N ASP A 141 20.86 9.93 0.53
CA ASP A 141 19.83 9.17 1.24
C ASP A 141 18.56 8.93 0.41
N GLY A 142 18.47 9.51 -0.79
CA GLY A 142 17.34 9.39 -1.71
C GLY A 142 16.06 10.12 -1.30
N ARG A 143 16.00 10.76 -0.11
CA ARG A 143 14.77 11.39 0.38
C ARG A 143 14.41 12.65 -0.38
N HIS A 144 15.39 13.48 -0.73
CA HIS A 144 15.14 14.67 -1.55
C HIS A 144 14.68 14.29 -2.95
N LEU A 145 15.29 13.28 -3.56
CA LEU A 145 14.88 12.78 -4.87
C LEU A 145 13.46 12.22 -4.86
N THR A 146 13.16 11.32 -3.92
CA THR A 146 11.81 10.74 -3.80
C THR A 146 10.75 11.79 -3.48
N THR A 147 11.06 12.77 -2.63
CA THR A 147 10.15 13.89 -2.36
C THR A 147 9.89 14.72 -3.62
N LEU A 148 10.93 15.07 -4.38
CA LEU A 148 10.80 15.85 -5.62
C LEU A 148 9.94 15.12 -6.65
N VAL A 149 10.23 13.83 -6.87
CA VAL A 149 9.47 12.97 -7.79
C VAL A 149 8.01 12.89 -7.37
N LYS A 150 7.75 12.68 -6.07
CA LYS A 150 6.40 12.59 -5.54
C LYS A 150 5.61 13.90 -5.71
N GLN A 151 6.22 15.05 -5.45
CA GLN A 151 5.58 16.36 -5.65
C GLN A 151 5.21 16.65 -7.11
N LEU A 152 5.94 16.06 -8.06
CA LEU A 152 5.66 16.19 -9.49
C LEU A 152 4.66 15.14 -10.02
N GLY A 153 4.13 14.28 -9.13
CA GLY A 153 3.17 13.23 -9.50
C GLY A 153 3.83 11.94 -10.01
N GLY A 154 5.11 11.72 -9.73
CA GLY A 154 5.77 10.44 -9.96
C GLY A 154 5.42 9.45 -8.84
N PRO A 155 5.25 8.16 -9.14
CA PRO A 155 4.98 7.14 -8.13
C PRO A 155 6.22 6.94 -7.24
N VAL A 156 6.00 6.87 -5.93
CA VAL A 156 7.03 6.47 -4.97
C VAL A 156 6.41 5.49 -3.96
N PRO A 157 6.35 4.19 -4.31
CA PRO A 157 5.79 3.16 -3.44
C PRO A 157 6.40 3.20 -2.04
N GLY A 158 5.56 3.23 -1.00
CA GLY A 158 6.03 3.31 0.39
C GLY A 158 6.65 4.65 0.78
N TYR A 159 6.38 5.75 0.08
CA TYR A 159 6.94 7.08 0.37
C TYR A 159 6.94 7.47 1.85
N ARG A 160 5.85 7.18 2.59
CA ARG A 160 5.71 7.52 4.02
C ARG A 160 6.61 6.72 4.96
N THR A 161 7.16 5.59 4.50
CA THR A 161 8.02 4.70 5.30
C THR A 161 9.51 4.84 4.96
N ILE A 162 9.85 5.75 4.03
CA ILE A 162 11.24 5.99 3.64
C ILE A 162 12.01 6.63 4.81
N ASP A 163 13.10 5.99 5.23
CA ASP A 163 14.02 6.47 6.26
C ASP A 163 15.38 6.87 5.68
N SER A 164 16.26 7.45 6.51
CA SER A 164 17.60 7.89 6.11
C SER A 164 18.73 6.93 6.50
N HIS A 165 18.40 5.70 6.88
CA HIS A 165 19.40 4.73 7.30
C HIS A 165 20.28 4.33 6.11
N THR A 166 21.59 4.23 6.33
CA THR A 166 22.57 4.04 5.24
C THR A 166 22.36 2.76 4.45
N ALA A 167 21.81 1.72 5.08
CA ALA A 167 21.47 0.46 4.39
C ALA A 167 20.35 0.63 3.35
N ASN A 168 19.53 1.68 3.46
CA ASN A 168 18.37 1.94 2.61
C ASN A 168 18.64 3.01 1.53
N TRP A 169 19.81 3.65 1.52
CA TRP A 169 20.12 4.75 0.60
C TRP A 169 19.96 4.36 -0.87
N GLU A 170 20.54 3.24 -1.27
CA GLU A 170 20.45 2.74 -2.64
C GLU A 170 19.00 2.42 -3.03
N SER A 171 18.25 1.72 -2.17
CA SER A 171 16.84 1.41 -2.43
C SER A 171 15.96 2.67 -2.51
N ASN A 172 16.21 3.66 -1.65
CA ASN A 172 15.49 4.92 -1.66
C ASN A 172 15.73 5.69 -2.97
N ILE A 173 17.00 5.76 -3.40
CA ILE A 173 17.34 6.39 -4.68
C ILE A 173 16.69 5.62 -5.82
N GLN A 174 16.74 4.28 -5.79
CA GLN A 174 16.14 3.45 -6.84
C GLN A 174 14.64 3.73 -7.00
N LEU A 175 13.89 3.85 -5.89
CA LEU A 175 12.48 4.27 -5.92
C LEU A 175 12.31 5.65 -6.60
N GLY A 176 13.17 6.60 -6.27
CA GLY A 176 13.16 7.92 -6.90
C GLY A 176 13.48 7.87 -8.41
N LEU A 177 14.43 7.02 -8.82
CA LEU A 177 14.76 6.82 -10.23
C LEU A 177 13.62 6.16 -11.01
N ASP A 178 12.95 5.18 -10.42
CA ASP A 178 11.80 4.50 -11.02
C ASP A 178 10.61 5.45 -11.20
N GLY A 179 10.27 6.22 -10.17
CA GLY A 179 9.24 7.26 -10.28
C GLY A 179 9.63 8.37 -11.27
N GLY A 180 10.91 8.75 -11.30
CA GLY A 180 11.45 9.68 -12.30
C GLY A 180 11.29 9.20 -13.73
N ARG A 181 11.53 7.90 -13.99
CA ARG A 181 11.30 7.29 -15.30
C ARG A 181 9.84 7.37 -15.74
N LYS A 182 8.89 7.21 -14.81
CA LYS A 182 7.45 7.37 -15.09
C LYS A 182 7.08 8.82 -15.45
N LEU A 183 7.86 9.79 -14.98
CA LEU A 183 7.78 11.19 -15.40
C LEU A 183 8.58 11.50 -16.69
N GLY A 184 9.18 10.48 -17.34
CA GLY A 184 9.98 10.64 -18.54
C GLY A 184 11.43 11.08 -18.29
N VAL A 185 11.89 11.11 -17.05
CA VAL A 185 13.26 11.50 -16.68
C VAL A 185 14.16 10.26 -16.60
N VAL A 186 15.11 10.15 -17.53
CA VAL A 186 16.02 9.01 -17.60
C VAL A 186 17.31 9.30 -16.82
N PRO A 187 17.69 8.44 -15.86
CA PRO A 187 18.91 8.66 -15.09
C PRO A 187 20.18 8.38 -15.88
N VAL A 188 21.21 9.18 -15.60
CA VAL A 188 22.56 9.00 -16.16
C VAL A 188 23.44 8.12 -15.28
N LEU A 189 23.12 8.07 -13.98
CA LEU A 189 23.79 7.27 -12.96
C LEU A 189 22.89 6.14 -12.47
N SER A 190 23.51 5.09 -11.95
CA SER A 190 22.79 4.07 -11.18
C SER A 190 22.47 4.57 -9.76
N ALA A 191 21.52 3.91 -9.09
CA ALA A 191 21.20 4.22 -7.70
C ALA A 191 22.40 4.05 -6.77
N SER A 192 23.20 2.98 -6.97
CA SER A 192 24.42 2.75 -6.19
C SER A 192 25.45 3.85 -6.38
N ASP A 193 25.62 4.39 -7.60
CA ASP A 193 26.55 5.50 -7.85
C ASP A 193 26.07 6.80 -7.19
N MET A 194 24.77 7.11 -7.23
CA MET A 194 24.19 8.29 -6.58
C MET A 194 24.20 8.22 -5.04
N ALA A 195 24.21 7.01 -4.48
CA ALA A 195 24.28 6.78 -3.03
C ALA A 195 25.68 7.05 -2.45
N ARG A 196 26.72 7.18 -3.30
CA ARG A 196 28.09 7.32 -2.82
C ARG A 196 28.36 8.73 -2.26
N PRO A 197 29.04 8.86 -1.11
CA PRO A 197 29.45 10.16 -0.57
C PRO A 197 30.41 10.95 -1.46
N ASP A 198 31.15 10.29 -2.35
CA ASP A 198 32.12 10.87 -3.28
C ASP A 198 31.54 11.15 -4.67
N VAL A 199 30.20 11.11 -4.82
CA VAL A 199 29.52 11.40 -6.09
C VAL A 199 29.84 12.83 -6.58
N GLU A 200 30.11 12.96 -7.88
CA GLU A 200 30.33 14.28 -8.49
C GLU A 200 29.03 15.09 -8.53
N SER A 201 29.09 16.35 -8.09
CA SER A 201 27.92 17.24 -8.02
C SER A 201 27.20 17.39 -9.36
N LEU A 202 27.97 17.41 -10.46
CA LEU A 202 27.45 17.58 -11.81
C LEU A 202 26.53 16.43 -12.24
N ALA A 203 26.77 15.21 -11.74
CA ALA A 203 25.99 14.06 -12.13
C ALA A 203 24.57 14.12 -11.56
N ASN A 204 24.45 14.37 -10.25
CA ASN A 204 23.16 14.58 -9.60
C ASN A 204 22.48 15.85 -10.11
N MET A 205 23.24 16.95 -10.25
CA MET A 205 22.71 18.22 -10.77
C MET A 205 22.13 18.06 -12.18
N GLY A 206 22.81 17.31 -13.06
CA GLY A 206 22.34 17.00 -14.41
C GLY A 206 21.01 16.24 -14.41
N TYR A 207 20.87 15.24 -13.54
CA TYR A 207 19.63 14.49 -13.42
C TYR A 207 18.49 15.34 -12.83
N ILE A 208 18.76 16.07 -11.75
CA ILE A 208 17.78 16.93 -11.08
C ILE A 208 17.31 18.06 -11.99
N ALA A 209 18.21 18.58 -12.84
CA ALA A 209 17.89 19.68 -13.73
C ALA A 209 16.76 19.36 -14.72
N TYR A 210 16.59 18.11 -15.13
CA TYR A 210 15.50 17.71 -16.04
C TYR A 210 14.11 17.96 -15.45
N TYR A 211 13.96 17.85 -14.12
CA TYR A 211 12.68 18.03 -13.44
C TYR A 211 12.16 19.48 -13.53
N GLN A 212 12.99 20.46 -13.90
CA GLN A 212 12.58 21.85 -14.14
C GLN A 212 11.51 22.00 -15.22
N TRP A 213 11.43 21.04 -16.13
CA TRP A 213 10.56 21.10 -17.32
C TRP A 213 9.40 20.10 -17.26
N ILE A 214 9.34 19.30 -16.20
CA ILE A 214 8.26 18.35 -15.98
C ILE A 214 7.03 19.12 -15.52
N ARG A 215 5.92 18.91 -16.23
CA ARG A 215 4.61 19.41 -15.80
C ARG A 215 4.11 18.49 -14.67
N PRO A 216 3.79 19.02 -13.49
CA PRO A 216 3.22 18.22 -12.42
C PRO A 216 1.94 17.53 -12.89
N ARG A 217 1.76 16.26 -12.52
CA ARG A 217 0.51 15.52 -12.68
C ARG A 217 -0.03 15.07 -11.32
N GLU A 218 -1.26 14.58 -11.30
CA GLU A 218 -1.82 13.98 -10.09
C GLU A 218 -1.07 12.70 -9.71
N CYS A 219 -0.94 12.45 -8.41
CA CYS A 219 -0.26 11.25 -7.92
C CYS A 219 -1.06 9.99 -8.30
N PRO A 220 -0.43 8.91 -8.80
CA PRO A 220 -1.13 7.68 -9.19
C PRO A 220 -2.06 7.12 -8.11
N ALA A 221 -1.64 7.18 -6.85
CA ALA A 221 -2.44 6.77 -5.68
C ALA A 221 -3.80 7.48 -5.54
N ASP A 222 -3.90 8.72 -6.01
CA ASP A 222 -5.08 9.59 -5.85
C ASP A 222 -5.97 9.58 -7.11
N THR A 223 -5.57 8.87 -8.17
CA THR A 223 -6.33 8.79 -9.44
C THR A 223 -7.30 7.61 -9.50
N VAL A 224 -7.20 6.69 -8.54
CA VAL A 224 -8.00 5.48 -8.44
C VAL A 224 -8.52 5.36 -7.01
N ALA A 225 -9.77 4.97 -6.85
CA ALA A 225 -10.38 4.68 -5.57
C ALA A 225 -11.01 3.29 -5.58
N VAL A 226 -10.96 2.60 -4.45
CA VAL A 226 -11.58 1.29 -4.26
C VAL A 226 -12.74 1.40 -3.27
N HIS A 227 -13.89 0.91 -3.70
CA HIS A 227 -15.09 0.83 -2.88
C HIS A 227 -15.53 -0.64 -2.80
N CYS A 228 -15.37 -1.26 -1.64
CA CYS A 228 -15.88 -2.60 -1.42
C CYS A 228 -17.38 -2.53 -1.12
N SER A 229 -18.17 -3.33 -1.85
CA SER A 229 -19.61 -3.48 -1.61
C SER A 229 -19.87 -4.93 -1.24
N LEU A 230 -20.32 -5.14 -0.01
CA LEU A 230 -20.86 -6.42 0.42
C LEU A 230 -22.37 -6.27 0.47
N ASP A 231 -23.04 -6.87 -0.51
CA ASP A 231 -24.46 -7.13 -0.42
C ASP A 231 -24.64 -8.06 0.81
N ASN A 232 -25.20 -7.54 1.92
CA ASN A 232 -25.55 -8.24 3.19
C ASN A 232 -24.58 -8.16 4.40
N VAL A 233 -24.19 -6.96 4.87
CA VAL A 233 -23.53 -6.83 6.21
C VAL A 233 -24.04 -5.63 7.02
N ALA A 234 -24.39 -5.89 8.28
CA ALA A 234 -24.53 -4.88 9.32
C ALA A 234 -23.14 -4.32 9.68
N SER A 235 -22.91 -3.05 9.36
CA SER A 235 -21.68 -2.32 9.68
C SER A 235 -21.46 -2.23 11.19
N THR A 236 -20.30 -2.71 11.67
CA THR A 236 -19.65 -2.09 12.83
C THR A 236 -18.30 -1.50 12.41
N THR A 237 -18.34 -0.18 12.21
CA THR A 237 -17.30 0.86 12.18
C THR A 237 -15.99 0.67 11.39
N ARG A 238 -15.37 -0.53 11.23
CA ARG A 238 -14.07 -0.68 10.50
C ARG A 238 -13.75 -2.04 9.85
N MET A 239 -14.62 -3.05 9.89
CA MET A 239 -14.38 -4.34 9.22
C MET A 239 -15.56 -4.76 8.36
N PHE A 240 -15.24 -5.33 7.20
CA PHE A 240 -16.18 -5.97 6.30
C PHE A 240 -16.26 -7.46 6.65
N ASN A 241 -17.45 -7.98 6.92
CA ASN A 241 -17.64 -9.42 7.14
C ASN A 241 -18.13 -10.07 5.85
N ALA A 242 -17.61 -11.23 5.49
CA ALA A 242 -18.06 -12.02 4.35
C ALA A 242 -18.40 -13.43 4.82
N ILE A 243 -19.20 -14.15 4.04
CA ILE A 243 -19.45 -15.58 4.28
C ILE A 243 -18.51 -16.36 3.36
N MET A 244 -17.84 -17.36 3.92
CA MET A 244 -16.99 -18.31 3.19
C MET A 244 -17.79 -18.95 2.04
N ASP A 245 -17.13 -19.19 0.91
CA ASP A 245 -17.71 -19.71 -0.34
C ASP A 245 -18.69 -18.75 -1.05
N LEU A 246 -18.98 -17.56 -0.51
CA LEU A 246 -19.79 -16.55 -1.19
C LEU A 246 -18.93 -15.45 -1.79
N TYR A 247 -19.35 -14.91 -2.93
CA TYR A 247 -18.63 -13.87 -3.64
C TYR A 247 -18.52 -12.59 -2.80
N VAL A 248 -17.30 -12.05 -2.70
CA VAL A 248 -17.02 -10.70 -2.25
C VAL A 248 -16.77 -9.83 -3.46
N SER A 249 -17.48 -8.71 -3.57
CA SER A 249 -17.36 -7.80 -4.69
C SER A 249 -16.78 -6.45 -4.28
N PHE A 250 -16.01 -5.85 -5.17
CA PHE A 250 -15.50 -4.49 -4.99
C PHE A 250 -15.50 -3.75 -6.32
N LYS A 251 -15.71 -2.44 -6.25
CA LYS A 251 -15.68 -1.52 -7.38
C LYS A 251 -14.34 -0.77 -7.37
N ILE A 252 -13.73 -0.68 -8.53
CA ILE A 252 -12.57 0.18 -8.79
C ILE A 252 -13.08 1.38 -9.58
N GLU A 253 -12.95 2.57 -9.01
CA GLU A 253 -13.36 3.82 -9.62
C GLU A 253 -12.14 4.60 -10.09
N PHE A 254 -12.16 5.03 -11.36
CA PHE A 254 -11.13 5.91 -11.90
C PHE A 254 -11.60 7.35 -11.75
N LEU A 255 -10.85 8.14 -10.99
CA LEU A 255 -11.14 9.54 -10.73
C LEU A 255 -10.65 10.43 -11.88
N THR A 256 -9.77 9.90 -12.73
CA THR A 256 -9.24 10.58 -13.91
C THR A 256 -9.28 9.68 -15.15
N LYS A 257 -9.06 10.27 -16.33
CA LYS A 257 -8.96 9.54 -17.61
C LYS A 257 -7.55 9.03 -17.92
N GLU A 258 -6.57 9.33 -17.06
CA GLU A 258 -5.15 9.09 -17.32
C GLU A 258 -4.63 7.76 -16.72
N VAL A 259 -5.54 6.92 -16.20
CA VAL A 259 -5.19 5.63 -15.61
C VAL A 259 -4.77 4.64 -16.71
N VAL A 260 -3.54 4.13 -16.61
CA VAL A 260 -3.00 3.12 -17.53
C VAL A 260 -3.34 1.74 -16.98
N LEU A 261 -4.26 1.03 -17.64
CA LEU A 261 -4.77 -0.26 -17.16
C LEU A 261 -3.69 -1.33 -16.92
N SER A 262 -2.60 -1.32 -17.71
CA SER A 262 -1.50 -2.29 -17.55
C SER A 262 -0.64 -2.05 -16.31
N GLU A 263 -0.80 -0.90 -15.65
CA GLU A 263 -0.07 -0.50 -14.43
C GLU A 263 -0.95 -0.61 -13.17
N LEU A 264 -2.19 -1.08 -13.33
CA LEU A 264 -3.10 -1.35 -12.24
C LEU A 264 -2.91 -2.80 -11.78
N GLU A 265 -2.55 -2.99 -10.52
CA GLU A 265 -2.37 -4.31 -9.92
C GLU A 265 -3.42 -4.52 -8.83
N VAL A 266 -4.02 -5.70 -8.78
CA VAL A 266 -5.01 -6.07 -7.76
C VAL A 266 -4.57 -7.37 -7.12
N GLU A 267 -4.41 -7.35 -5.80
CA GLU A 267 -3.97 -8.47 -5.01
C GLU A 267 -4.95 -8.70 -3.85
N VAL A 268 -5.35 -9.95 -3.64
CA VAL A 268 -6.06 -10.37 -2.43
C VAL A 268 -5.21 -11.42 -1.75
N ILE A 269 -4.86 -11.19 -0.49
CA ILE A 269 -4.12 -12.15 0.35
C ILE A 269 -5.03 -12.65 1.45
N GLY A 270 -5.30 -13.96 1.46
CA GLY A 270 -6.05 -14.66 2.50
C GLY A 270 -5.16 -15.44 3.47
N PRO A 271 -5.76 -16.25 4.37
CA PRO A 271 -5.03 -17.06 5.35
C PRO A 271 -4.01 -18.02 4.75
N SER A 272 -4.29 -18.56 3.57
CA SER A 272 -3.41 -19.49 2.85
C SER A 272 -2.55 -18.86 1.75
N GLY A 273 -2.54 -17.52 1.66
CA GLY A 273 -1.75 -16.79 0.67
C GLY A 273 -2.60 -16.09 -0.40
N PRO A 274 -2.05 -15.86 -1.61
CA PRO A 274 -2.73 -15.14 -2.69
C PRO A 274 -4.01 -15.85 -3.14
N VAL A 275 -5.07 -15.07 -3.32
CA VAL A 275 -6.39 -15.52 -3.74
C VAL A 275 -6.66 -15.02 -5.14
N ARG A 276 -7.26 -15.89 -5.98
CA ARG A 276 -7.65 -15.50 -7.33
C ARG A 276 -8.74 -14.44 -7.29
N VAL A 277 -8.55 -13.40 -8.09
CA VAL A 277 -9.51 -12.33 -8.30
C VAL A 277 -9.97 -12.37 -9.76
N ASP A 278 -11.28 -12.45 -9.98
CA ASP A 278 -11.86 -12.28 -11.30
C ASP A 278 -12.18 -10.79 -11.49
N LEU A 279 -11.51 -10.16 -12.46
CA LEU A 279 -11.56 -8.72 -12.72
C LEU A 279 -12.29 -8.43 -14.04
N ASP A 280 -13.28 -7.55 -13.98
CA ASP A 280 -13.90 -6.93 -15.14
C ASP A 280 -13.57 -5.42 -15.11
N ILE A 281 -12.55 -5.03 -15.87
CA ILE A 281 -12.01 -3.66 -15.88
C ILE A 281 -12.21 -3.03 -17.24
N SER A 282 -12.67 -1.78 -17.23
CA SER A 282 -12.84 -0.93 -18.41
C SER A 282 -12.15 0.43 -18.19
N PRO A 283 -12.03 1.26 -19.24
CA PRO A 283 -11.54 2.64 -19.09
C PRO A 283 -12.40 3.55 -18.20
N ARG A 284 -13.56 3.10 -17.72
CA ARG A 284 -14.45 3.85 -16.80
C ARG A 284 -14.37 3.32 -15.36
N GLY A 285 -13.36 2.51 -15.05
CA GLY A 285 -13.29 1.71 -13.84
C GLY A 285 -13.74 0.27 -14.07
N GLY A 286 -13.90 -0.48 -12.99
CA GLY A 286 -14.17 -1.91 -13.06
C GLY A 286 -14.79 -2.48 -11.79
N LYS A 287 -15.06 -3.78 -11.85
CA LYS A 287 -15.51 -4.58 -10.72
C LYS A 287 -14.58 -5.77 -10.57
N GLY A 288 -14.20 -6.07 -9.33
CA GLY A 288 -13.51 -7.29 -8.99
C GLY A 288 -14.35 -8.18 -8.10
N LEU A 289 -14.14 -9.49 -8.23
CA LEU A 289 -14.78 -10.52 -7.41
C LEU A 289 -13.71 -11.50 -6.92
N PHE A 290 -13.84 -11.93 -5.67
CA PHE A 290 -13.11 -13.08 -5.15
C PHE A 290 -14.02 -13.91 -4.24
N ILE A 291 -13.67 -15.16 -4.02
CA ILE A 291 -14.38 -16.06 -3.11
C ILE A 291 -13.41 -16.42 -1.97
N PRO A 292 -13.72 -16.08 -0.71
CA PRO A 292 -12.96 -16.56 0.43
C PRO A 292 -13.22 -18.05 0.62
N ASP A 293 -12.14 -18.82 0.61
CA ASP A 293 -12.10 -20.29 0.71
C ASP A 293 -11.91 -20.79 2.15
N GLN A 294 -11.55 -19.91 3.08
CA GLN A 294 -11.25 -20.23 4.48
C GLN A 294 -11.81 -19.15 5.40
N VAL A 295 -12.11 -19.54 6.63
CA VAL A 295 -12.42 -18.59 7.70
C VAL A 295 -11.14 -17.83 8.06
N GLY A 296 -11.24 -16.51 8.17
CA GLY A 296 -10.12 -15.66 8.58
C GLY A 296 -10.11 -14.30 7.88
N LEU A 297 -9.04 -13.53 8.11
CA LEU A 297 -8.86 -12.22 7.51
C LEU A 297 -8.21 -12.29 6.13
N TYR A 298 -8.82 -11.57 5.18
CA TYR A 298 -8.34 -11.31 3.82
C TYR A 298 -7.98 -9.81 3.69
N GLU A 299 -6.90 -9.52 2.99
CA GLU A 299 -6.44 -8.16 2.67
C GLU A 299 -6.49 -7.95 1.16
N LEU A 300 -7.41 -7.09 0.69
CA LEU A 300 -7.48 -6.62 -0.68
C LEU A 300 -6.64 -5.35 -0.82
N LYS A 301 -5.71 -5.37 -1.77
CA LYS A 301 -4.86 -4.23 -2.13
C LYS A 301 -4.97 -3.97 -3.62
N VAL A 302 -5.21 -2.72 -3.97
CA VAL A 302 -5.11 -2.24 -5.35
C VAL A 302 -3.98 -1.23 -5.40
N LEU A 303 -3.13 -1.37 -6.41
CA LEU A 303 -1.98 -0.52 -6.67
C LEU A 303 -2.14 0.13 -8.05
N ASN A 304 -1.76 1.39 -8.16
CA ASN A 304 -1.63 2.09 -9.44
C ASN A 304 -0.20 2.61 -9.58
N GLU A 305 0.51 2.17 -10.62
CA GLU A 305 1.95 2.40 -10.79
C GLU A 305 2.77 2.01 -9.53
N GLY A 306 2.35 0.93 -8.86
CA GLY A 306 2.96 0.42 -7.62
C GLY A 306 2.59 1.17 -6.34
N GLU A 307 1.76 2.22 -6.39
CA GLU A 307 1.28 2.93 -5.20
C GLU A 307 -0.10 2.45 -4.75
N VAL A 308 -0.28 2.26 -3.43
CA VAL A 308 -1.58 1.87 -2.86
C VAL A 308 -2.58 3.00 -3.08
N VAL A 309 -3.70 2.66 -3.70
CA VAL A 309 -4.74 3.62 -4.10
C VAL A 309 -5.68 3.96 -2.94
N GLU A 310 -6.49 5.01 -3.10
CA GLU A 310 -7.47 5.41 -2.11
C GLU A 310 -8.47 4.29 -1.79
N GLY A 311 -8.83 4.13 -0.52
CA GLY A 311 -9.71 3.05 -0.05
C GLY A 311 -9.00 1.73 0.21
N CYS A 312 -7.73 1.57 -0.17
CA CYS A 312 -6.92 0.39 0.11
C CYS A 312 -5.85 0.65 1.21
N PRO A 313 -5.42 -0.42 1.92
CA PRO A 313 -5.90 -1.80 1.84
C PRO A 313 -7.29 -1.98 2.48
N VAL A 314 -8.11 -2.85 1.90
CA VAL A 314 -9.42 -3.25 2.45
C VAL A 314 -9.26 -4.57 3.21
N LYS A 315 -9.78 -4.62 4.43
CA LYS A 315 -9.75 -5.82 5.28
C LYS A 315 -11.14 -6.47 5.33
N VAL A 316 -11.21 -7.73 4.91
CA VAL A 316 -12.44 -8.52 4.85
C VAL A 316 -12.28 -9.75 5.72
N ARG A 317 -13.17 -9.96 6.68
CA ARG A 317 -13.20 -11.15 7.53
C ARG A 317 -14.20 -12.16 6.99
N ALA A 318 -13.71 -13.31 6.55
CA ALA A 318 -14.56 -14.44 6.17
C ALA A 318 -15.00 -15.20 7.42
N LEU A 319 -16.31 -15.39 7.54
CA LEU A 319 -17.01 -16.15 8.56
C LEU A 319 -17.59 -17.42 7.93
N PRO A 320 -17.82 -18.50 8.68
CA PRO A 320 -18.46 -19.68 8.13
C PRO A 320 -19.92 -19.40 7.77
N ASP A 321 -20.42 -20.16 6.80
CA ASP A 321 -21.82 -20.12 6.39
C ASP A 321 -22.69 -20.93 7.37
N VAL A 322 -23.28 -20.23 8.34
CA VAL A 322 -24.17 -20.84 9.33
C VAL A 322 -25.48 -21.36 8.71
N SER A 323 -25.87 -20.90 7.52
CA SER A 323 -27.12 -21.35 6.87
C SER A 323 -27.04 -22.76 6.29
N LYS A 324 -25.82 -23.29 6.07
CA LYS A 324 -25.60 -24.67 5.62
C LYS A 324 -25.70 -25.70 6.77
N ILE A 325 -25.93 -25.25 8.01
CA ILE A 325 -26.04 -26.11 9.18
C ILE A 325 -27.46 -26.71 9.21
N MET A 326 -27.56 -28.00 8.89
CA MET A 326 -28.81 -28.76 9.02
C MET A 326 -28.95 -29.25 10.47
N PHE A 327 -29.97 -28.79 11.19
CA PHE A 327 -30.29 -29.27 12.53
C PHE A 327 -31.65 -29.96 12.54
N SER A 328 -31.74 -31.07 13.28
CA SER A 328 -33.00 -31.73 13.60
C SER A 328 -33.51 -31.20 14.94
N GLY A 329 -34.43 -30.23 14.93
CA GLY A 329 -34.98 -29.66 16.17
C GLY A 329 -35.11 -28.15 16.12
N ILE A 330 -34.86 -27.51 17.26
CA ILE A 330 -34.88 -26.05 17.40
C ILE A 330 -33.50 -25.50 17.05
N ASP A 331 -33.47 -24.30 16.44
CA ASP A 331 -32.24 -23.57 16.13
C ASP A 331 -31.30 -23.51 17.35
N PRO A 332 -30.00 -23.79 17.17
CA PRO A 332 -29.01 -23.58 18.22
C PRO A 332 -28.98 -22.13 18.70
N CYS A 333 -28.68 -21.91 19.97
CA CYS A 333 -28.63 -20.56 20.53
C CYS A 333 -27.44 -20.34 21.49
N ALA A 334 -27.05 -19.09 21.64
CA ALA A 334 -26.03 -18.72 22.63
C ALA A 334 -26.62 -18.76 24.04
N LEU A 335 -25.80 -19.16 25.01
CA LEU A 335 -26.13 -19.17 26.44
C LEU A 335 -26.75 -17.83 26.87
N GLY A 336 -27.88 -17.89 27.57
CA GLY A 336 -28.61 -16.70 28.00
C GLY A 336 -29.52 -16.06 26.95
N SER A 337 -29.59 -16.58 25.71
CA SER A 337 -30.58 -16.13 24.72
C SER A 337 -31.99 -16.61 25.09
N ILE A 338 -33.03 -15.90 24.68
CA ILE A 338 -34.41 -16.37 24.84
C ILE A 338 -34.72 -17.32 23.68
N VAL A 339 -35.08 -18.56 24.00
CA VAL A 339 -35.58 -19.55 23.05
C VAL A 339 -37.10 -19.53 23.08
N GLU A 340 -37.72 -19.38 21.92
CA GLU A 340 -39.17 -19.43 21.75
C GLU A 340 -39.55 -20.69 20.96
N VAL A 341 -40.55 -21.41 21.48
CA VAL A 341 -41.10 -22.63 20.86
C VAL A 341 -42.56 -22.36 20.54
N VAL A 342 -42.87 -22.28 19.25
CA VAL A 342 -44.22 -22.07 18.74
C VAL A 342 -44.86 -23.42 18.43
N ILE A 343 -46.03 -23.66 19.00
CA ILE A 343 -46.79 -24.90 18.91
C ILE A 343 -48.12 -24.56 18.24
N ASN A 344 -48.31 -25.13 17.05
CA ASN A 344 -49.58 -25.04 16.35
C ASN A 344 -50.47 -26.21 16.77
N SER A 345 -51.64 -25.90 17.33
CA SER A 345 -52.61 -26.88 17.78
C SER A 345 -53.35 -27.59 16.65
N ASN A 346 -53.28 -27.09 15.40
CA ASN A 346 -53.98 -27.63 14.23
C ASN A 346 -55.47 -27.97 14.48
N GLY A 347 -56.14 -27.22 15.36
CA GLY A 347 -57.55 -27.44 15.70
C GLY A 347 -57.82 -28.47 16.81
N ALA A 348 -56.78 -28.98 17.50
CA ALA A 348 -56.95 -29.69 18.77
C ALA A 348 -57.43 -28.70 19.84
N GLY A 349 -58.69 -28.84 20.28
CA GLY A 349 -59.30 -27.95 21.26
C GLY A 349 -59.42 -28.59 22.64
N GLY A 350 -59.09 -27.83 23.69
CA GLY A 350 -59.54 -28.10 25.07
C GLY A 350 -58.58 -28.82 26.02
N GLY A 351 -57.40 -29.25 25.59
CA GLY A 351 -56.38 -29.89 26.45
C GLY A 351 -55.29 -28.93 26.93
N ALA A 352 -54.64 -29.26 28.05
CA ALA A 352 -53.58 -28.45 28.63
C ALA A 352 -52.23 -28.74 27.96
N ILE A 353 -51.60 -27.72 27.37
CA ILE A 353 -50.25 -27.81 26.84
C ILE A 353 -49.24 -27.47 27.93
N ASN A 354 -48.32 -28.39 28.21
CA ASN A 354 -47.22 -28.19 29.13
C ASN A 354 -45.89 -28.34 28.38
N VAL A 355 -44.99 -27.37 28.59
CA VAL A 355 -43.65 -27.36 28.02
C VAL A 355 -42.63 -27.37 29.13
N THR A 356 -41.76 -28.38 29.13
CA THR A 356 -40.65 -28.50 30.08
C THR A 356 -39.35 -28.66 29.31
N ALA A 357 -38.40 -27.75 29.52
CA ALA A 357 -37.04 -27.87 29.03
C ALA A 357 -36.17 -28.59 30.07
N TYR A 358 -35.43 -29.61 29.66
CA TYR A 358 -34.47 -30.33 30.49
C TYR A 358 -33.06 -29.91 30.10
N SER A 359 -32.29 -29.43 31.07
CA SER A 359 -30.90 -29.03 30.86
C SER A 359 -30.00 -30.25 30.57
N PRO A 360 -28.74 -30.04 30.12
CA PRO A 360 -27.78 -31.13 29.92
C PRO A 360 -27.53 -31.96 31.19
N THR A 361 -27.73 -31.38 32.37
CA THR A 361 -27.66 -32.06 33.68
C THR A 361 -28.99 -32.69 34.12
N ASN A 362 -29.98 -32.76 33.22
CA ASN A 362 -31.36 -33.23 33.45
C ASN A 362 -32.17 -32.40 34.44
N ARG A 363 -31.81 -31.13 34.68
CA ARG A 363 -32.61 -30.24 35.51
C ARG A 363 -33.86 -29.78 34.74
N PRO A 364 -35.08 -29.95 35.29
CA PRO A 364 -36.29 -29.47 34.63
C PRO A 364 -36.47 -27.96 34.82
N LEU A 365 -36.81 -27.28 33.73
CA LEU A 365 -37.20 -25.88 33.67
C LEU A 365 -38.61 -25.81 33.05
N LEU A 366 -39.59 -25.37 33.84
CA LEU A 366 -40.95 -25.16 33.36
C LEU A 366 -41.00 -23.91 32.49
N CYS A 367 -41.46 -24.06 31.25
CA CYS A 367 -41.52 -22.98 30.28
C CYS A 367 -42.93 -22.35 30.30
N PRO A 368 -43.07 -21.06 30.62
CA PRO A 368 -44.37 -20.39 30.57
C PRO A 368 -44.96 -20.44 29.16
N VAL A 369 -46.19 -20.95 29.04
CA VAL A 369 -46.93 -21.04 27.77
C VAL A 369 -47.91 -19.87 27.69
N LYS A 370 -47.87 -19.14 26.59
CA LYS A 370 -48.86 -18.12 26.21
C LYS A 370 -49.69 -18.65 25.04
N GLU A 371 -50.98 -18.39 25.04
CA GLU A 371 -51.88 -18.73 23.94
C GLU A 371 -52.41 -17.44 23.30
N GLU A 372 -52.31 -17.35 21.97
CA GLU A 372 -52.90 -16.28 21.16
C GLU A 372 -53.47 -16.90 19.87
N ASP A 373 -54.78 -16.73 19.63
CA ASP A 373 -55.49 -17.23 18.45
C ASP A 373 -55.26 -18.73 18.12
N GLY A 374 -55.18 -19.59 19.15
CA GLY A 374 -54.98 -21.04 19.00
C GLY A 374 -53.53 -21.46 18.70
N VAL A 375 -52.60 -20.50 18.72
CA VAL A 375 -51.16 -20.72 18.66
C VAL A 375 -50.60 -20.58 20.07
N TYR A 376 -49.80 -21.56 20.48
CA TYR A 376 -49.17 -21.58 21.80
C TYR A 376 -47.68 -21.26 21.65
N ALA A 377 -47.17 -20.34 22.46
CA ALA A 377 -45.76 -19.97 22.49
C ALA A 377 -45.18 -20.20 23.88
N ALA A 378 -44.16 -21.04 23.97
CA ALA A 378 -43.41 -21.26 25.20
C ALA A 378 -42.02 -20.65 25.10
N THR A 379 -41.56 -19.98 26.15
CA THR A 379 -40.21 -19.38 26.18
C THR A 379 -39.38 -19.91 27.33
N PHE A 380 -38.08 -20.05 27.10
CA PHE A 380 -37.11 -20.31 28.17
C PHE A 380 -35.76 -19.67 27.85
N GLN A 381 -34.93 -19.49 28.87
CA GLN A 381 -33.59 -18.97 28.74
C GLN A 381 -32.62 -20.04 29.27
N PRO A 382 -31.80 -20.66 28.41
CA PRO A 382 -30.85 -21.67 28.86
C PRO A 382 -29.68 -21.00 29.58
N ASP A 383 -29.25 -21.64 30.65
CA ASP A 383 -28.19 -21.23 31.58
C ASP A 383 -27.06 -22.26 31.68
N GLU A 384 -27.13 -23.34 30.90
CA GLU A 384 -26.11 -24.38 30.76
C GLU A 384 -25.80 -24.60 29.27
N ALA A 385 -24.52 -24.61 28.90
CA ALA A 385 -24.10 -24.98 27.56
C ALA A 385 -24.22 -26.51 27.37
N GLY A 386 -24.68 -26.95 26.20
CA GLY A 386 -24.89 -28.36 25.87
C GLY A 386 -26.26 -28.65 25.23
N GLN A 387 -26.62 -29.93 25.20
CA GLN A 387 -27.88 -30.39 24.61
C GLN A 387 -29.03 -30.26 25.60
N TRP A 388 -30.06 -29.48 25.24
CA TRP A 388 -31.32 -29.35 25.96
C TRP A 388 -32.41 -30.19 25.29
N SER A 389 -33.25 -30.83 26.10
CA SER A 389 -34.40 -31.63 25.66
C SER A 389 -35.70 -30.94 26.03
N ILE A 390 -36.54 -30.62 25.04
CA ILE A 390 -37.75 -29.81 25.21
C ILE A 390 -38.97 -30.72 25.04
N ALA A 391 -39.52 -31.13 26.17
CA ALA A 391 -40.72 -31.95 26.23
C ALA A 391 -41.97 -31.06 26.11
N VAL A 392 -42.63 -31.14 24.97
CA VAL A 392 -43.97 -30.60 24.76
C VAL A 392 -44.98 -31.72 24.94
N ARG A 393 -45.93 -31.53 25.86
CA ARG A 393 -47.00 -32.49 26.16
C ARG A 393 -48.37 -31.84 26.02
N TYR A 394 -49.32 -32.59 25.48
CA TYR A 394 -50.74 -32.24 25.42
C TYR A 394 -51.49 -33.29 26.25
N ASP A 395 -52.20 -32.85 27.30
CA ASP A 395 -52.87 -33.74 28.27
C ASP A 395 -51.93 -34.87 28.79
N ASP A 396 -50.74 -34.47 29.22
CA ASP A 396 -49.67 -35.33 29.75
C ASP A 396 -49.04 -36.34 28.75
N GLU A 397 -49.46 -36.36 27.49
CA GLU A 397 -48.83 -37.17 26.43
C GLU A 397 -47.92 -36.34 25.52
N HIS A 398 -46.81 -36.93 25.06
CA HIS A 398 -45.89 -36.25 24.15
C HIS A 398 -46.56 -36.00 22.79
N ILE A 399 -46.48 -34.77 22.30
CA ILE A 399 -46.87 -34.47 20.92
C ILE A 399 -45.90 -35.11 19.92
N GLN A 400 -46.29 -35.21 18.65
CA GLN A 400 -45.40 -35.69 17.60
C GLN A 400 -44.12 -34.85 17.51
N GLY A 401 -42.96 -35.51 17.51
CA GLY A 401 -41.64 -34.87 17.48
C GLY A 401 -41.10 -34.47 18.85
N SER A 402 -41.91 -34.52 19.90
CA SER A 402 -41.48 -34.30 21.28
C SER A 402 -40.78 -35.54 21.85
N PRO A 403 -39.65 -35.40 22.58
CA PRO A 403 -38.99 -34.14 22.90
C PRO A 403 -38.15 -33.58 21.73
N PHE A 404 -38.17 -32.26 21.57
CA PHE A 404 -37.32 -31.55 20.62
C PHE A 404 -35.93 -31.31 21.21
N THR A 405 -34.91 -31.26 20.37
CA THR A 405 -33.54 -30.94 20.81
C THR A 405 -33.21 -29.49 20.50
N CYS A 406 -32.61 -28.78 21.46
CA CYS A 406 -32.00 -27.46 21.28
C CYS A 406 -30.55 -27.52 21.76
N HIS A 407 -29.62 -27.05 20.93
CA HIS A 407 -28.20 -27.02 21.27
C HIS A 407 -27.81 -25.62 21.74
N VAL A 408 -27.18 -25.53 22.91
CA VAL A 408 -26.78 -24.27 23.52
C VAL A 408 -25.26 -24.17 23.57
N TYR A 409 -24.71 -23.04 23.17
CA TYR A 409 -23.27 -22.79 23.17
C TYR A 409 -22.88 -21.54 23.96
N ASP A 410 -21.71 -21.52 24.59
CA ASP A 410 -21.17 -20.38 25.33
C ASP A 410 -19.86 -19.87 24.71
N PRO A 411 -19.88 -18.78 23.92
CA PRO A 411 -18.67 -18.22 23.32
C PRO A 411 -17.66 -17.68 24.34
N HIS A 412 -18.08 -17.40 25.58
CA HIS A 412 -17.19 -16.88 26.63
C HIS A 412 -16.42 -17.98 27.37
N ALA A 413 -16.79 -19.25 27.15
CA ALA A 413 -16.12 -20.39 27.76
C ALA A 413 -14.80 -20.76 27.07
N LEU A 414 -14.50 -20.17 25.90
CA LEU A 414 -13.28 -20.39 25.14
C LEU A 414 -12.04 -19.91 25.90
N ARG A 415 -11.00 -20.74 25.97
CA ARG A 415 -9.71 -20.38 26.55
C ARG A 415 -8.56 -20.81 25.65
N VAL A 416 -7.53 -19.99 25.56
CA VAL A 416 -6.25 -20.38 24.96
C VAL A 416 -5.30 -20.70 26.11
N LEU A 417 -4.90 -21.96 26.21
CA LEU A 417 -3.96 -22.48 27.21
C LEU A 417 -2.52 -22.18 26.77
N GLU A 418 -1.58 -22.19 27.72
CA GLU A 418 -0.12 -22.04 27.49
C GLU A 418 0.40 -20.64 27.07
N LEU A 419 -0.44 -19.59 27.13
CA LEU A 419 0.03 -18.21 26.94
C LEU A 419 0.65 -17.58 28.21
N ASP A 420 0.36 -18.14 29.39
CA ASP A 420 0.89 -17.66 30.66
C ASP A 420 2.19 -18.43 31.01
N ASN A 421 3.33 -17.74 31.00
CA ASN A 421 4.66 -18.24 31.40
C ASN A 421 5.25 -19.43 30.60
N GLY A 422 4.70 -19.74 29.41
CA GLY A 422 5.24 -20.75 28.49
C GLY A 422 6.52 -20.32 27.74
N PRO A 423 7.15 -21.22 26.96
CA PRO A 423 8.33 -20.89 26.16
C PRO A 423 8.03 -19.75 25.18
N SER A 424 8.91 -18.73 25.13
CA SER A 424 8.75 -17.62 24.19
C SER A 424 8.86 -18.13 22.75
N SER A 425 7.85 -17.86 21.91
CA SER A 425 7.91 -18.28 20.51
C SER A 425 9.05 -17.54 19.80
N LEU A 426 9.92 -18.30 19.11
CA LEU A 426 10.98 -17.72 18.29
C LEU A 426 10.44 -17.45 16.87
N PRO A 427 10.71 -16.26 16.29
CA PRO A 427 10.34 -15.97 14.91
C PRO A 427 10.87 -17.05 13.94
N GLY A 428 10.01 -17.48 13.01
CA GLY A 428 10.36 -18.47 11.98
C GLY A 428 10.42 -19.92 12.47
N LYS A 429 10.00 -20.22 13.71
CA LYS A 429 9.88 -21.59 14.23
C LYS A 429 8.41 -21.94 14.48
N PRO A 430 7.98 -23.19 14.23
CA PRO A 430 6.64 -23.64 14.61
C PRO A 430 6.39 -23.41 16.10
N PHE A 431 5.20 -22.90 16.41
CA PHE A 431 4.72 -22.65 17.75
C PHE A 431 3.29 -23.18 17.85
N THR A 432 3.01 -23.93 18.91
CA THR A 432 1.72 -24.59 19.14
C THR A 432 1.08 -24.01 20.39
N VAL A 433 -0.21 -23.76 20.32
CA VAL A 433 -1.04 -23.41 21.48
C VAL A 433 -2.21 -24.37 21.56
N VAL A 434 -2.72 -24.62 22.76
CA VAL A 434 -3.91 -25.43 22.97
C VAL A 434 -5.11 -24.52 23.21
N VAL A 435 -6.18 -24.71 22.46
CA VAL A 435 -7.46 -24.01 22.64
C VAL A 435 -8.44 -24.96 23.33
N ASP A 436 -8.86 -24.59 24.54
CA ASP A 436 -9.91 -25.28 25.30
C ASP A 436 -11.27 -24.65 24.99
N ALA A 437 -12.05 -25.38 24.20
CA ALA A 437 -13.45 -25.14 23.90
C ALA A 437 -14.37 -26.21 24.52
N SER A 438 -13.86 -27.05 25.44
CA SER A 438 -14.62 -28.18 26.02
C SER A 438 -15.90 -27.74 26.76
N ARG A 439 -15.92 -26.50 27.24
CA ARG A 439 -17.05 -25.87 27.96
C ARG A 439 -17.93 -25.01 27.08
N CYS A 440 -17.60 -24.88 25.81
CA CYS A 440 -18.33 -24.05 24.87
C CYS A 440 -19.68 -24.65 24.45
N GLY A 441 -19.93 -25.93 24.76
CA GLY A 441 -21.16 -26.61 24.37
C GLY A 441 -21.08 -27.20 22.96
N TRP A 442 -22.16 -27.10 22.21
CA TRP A 442 -22.26 -27.64 20.86
C TRP A 442 -21.59 -26.69 19.85
N GLY A 443 -20.71 -27.21 19.01
CA GLY A 443 -19.74 -26.37 18.32
C GLY A 443 -18.56 -27.12 17.73
N GLU A 444 -18.25 -26.94 16.45
CA GLU A 444 -16.86 -27.04 15.94
C GLU A 444 -16.19 -25.66 16.06
N ALA A 445 -15.00 -25.64 16.63
CA ALA A 445 -14.17 -24.45 16.73
C ALA A 445 -13.50 -24.10 15.39
N LYS A 446 -13.72 -22.90 14.87
CA LYS A 446 -12.84 -22.31 13.84
C LYS A 446 -11.91 -21.28 14.47
N VAL A 447 -10.60 -21.45 14.24
CA VAL A 447 -9.55 -20.60 14.80
C VAL A 447 -8.87 -19.82 13.67
N ASP A 448 -8.72 -18.52 13.88
CA ASP A 448 -7.99 -17.60 13.00
C ASP A 448 -6.86 -16.94 13.81
N VAL A 449 -5.62 -17.22 13.43
CA VAL A 449 -4.43 -16.65 14.09
C VAL A 449 -3.98 -15.43 13.32
N THR A 450 -4.05 -14.24 13.92
CA THR A 450 -3.65 -13.00 13.24
C THR A 450 -2.38 -12.38 13.83
N GLU A 451 -1.45 -11.96 12.97
CA GLU A 451 -0.22 -11.25 13.35
C GLU A 451 -0.04 -10.00 12.47
N GLY A 452 0.16 -8.83 13.09
CA GLY A 452 0.31 -7.57 12.35
C GLY A 452 -0.93 -7.19 11.54
N GLY A 453 -2.10 -7.71 11.91
CA GLY A 453 -3.35 -7.50 11.21
C GLY A 453 -3.48 -8.30 9.90
N ARG A 454 -2.79 -9.44 9.79
CA ARG A 454 -2.92 -10.46 8.74
C ARG A 454 -3.11 -11.84 9.35
N SER A 455 -3.93 -12.68 8.75
CA SER A 455 -4.03 -14.10 9.14
C SER A 455 -2.70 -14.81 8.86
N LEU A 456 -2.36 -15.76 9.72
CA LEU A 456 -1.30 -16.72 9.52
C LEU A 456 -1.90 -18.05 9.08
N GLN A 457 -1.18 -18.76 8.22
CA GLN A 457 -1.48 -20.16 8.00
C GLN A 457 -1.25 -20.92 9.30
N SER A 458 -2.26 -21.66 9.74
CA SER A 458 -2.21 -22.47 10.95
C SER A 458 -2.81 -23.84 10.68
N GLU A 459 -2.20 -24.86 11.28
CA GLU A 459 -2.76 -26.21 11.37
C GLU A 459 -3.58 -26.31 12.65
N VAL A 460 -4.83 -26.75 12.55
CA VAL A 460 -5.74 -26.92 13.69
C VAL A 460 -6.10 -28.40 13.76
N LEU A 461 -5.73 -29.04 14.87
CA LEU A 461 -6.00 -30.45 15.14
C LEU A 461 -6.83 -30.58 16.41
N GLU A 462 -7.99 -31.23 16.34
CA GLU A 462 -8.71 -31.64 17.54
C GLU A 462 -8.00 -32.85 18.17
N VAL A 463 -7.41 -32.65 19.35
CA VAL A 463 -6.61 -33.68 20.05
C VAL A 463 -7.41 -34.43 21.11
N ASP A 464 -8.43 -33.78 21.66
CA ASP A 464 -9.45 -34.36 22.54
C ASP A 464 -10.75 -33.57 22.36
N ARG A 465 -11.88 -34.08 22.85
CA ARG A 465 -13.19 -33.49 22.64
C ARG A 465 -13.23 -32.02 23.12
N GLY A 466 -13.29 -31.09 22.16
CA GLY A 466 -13.27 -29.65 22.44
C GLY A 466 -11.90 -29.09 22.83
N PHE A 467 -10.80 -29.83 22.64
CA PHE A 467 -9.43 -29.36 22.78
C PHE A 467 -8.72 -29.37 21.43
N TYR A 468 -8.21 -28.22 21.03
CA TYR A 468 -7.60 -28.02 19.71
C TYR A 468 -6.15 -27.57 19.83
N GLU A 469 -5.23 -28.33 19.24
CA GLU A 469 -3.86 -27.86 19.01
C GLU A 469 -3.81 -26.98 17.76
N VAL A 470 -3.29 -25.77 17.92
CA VAL A 470 -3.15 -24.79 16.85
C VAL A 470 -1.68 -24.48 16.65
N THR A 471 -1.12 -24.97 15.54
CA THR A 471 0.29 -24.80 15.20
C THR A 471 0.47 -23.76 14.09
N PHE A 472 1.33 -22.77 14.31
CA PHE A 472 1.63 -21.71 13.34
C PHE A 472 3.09 -21.25 13.43
N ILE A 473 3.56 -20.48 12.44
CA ILE A 473 4.93 -19.94 12.41
C ILE A 473 4.87 -18.41 12.56
N PRO A 474 5.18 -17.84 13.74
CA PRO A 474 5.19 -16.39 13.94
C PRO A 474 6.35 -15.74 13.18
N ARG A 475 6.13 -14.53 12.63
CA ARG A 475 7.16 -13.79 11.88
C ARG A 475 7.86 -12.75 12.75
N ARG A 476 7.25 -12.32 13.85
CA ARG A 476 7.82 -11.38 14.81
C ARG A 476 7.80 -11.98 16.21
N LEU A 477 8.60 -11.41 17.12
CA LEU A 477 8.50 -11.75 18.54
C LEU A 477 7.06 -11.41 18.99
N PRO A 478 6.33 -12.36 19.61
CA PRO A 478 4.95 -12.13 19.98
C PRO A 478 4.91 -11.03 21.04
N SER A 479 4.22 -9.93 20.73
CA SER A 479 3.86 -8.93 21.73
C SER A 479 2.65 -9.44 22.52
N THR A 480 2.85 -10.45 23.36
CA THR A 480 2.01 -10.93 24.49
C THR A 480 0.47 -10.92 24.40
N ARG A 481 -0.14 -10.76 23.22
CA ARG A 481 -1.60 -10.79 23.03
C ARG A 481 -1.92 -11.47 21.71
N PHE A 482 -1.97 -12.80 21.76
CA PHE A 482 -2.82 -13.54 20.83
C PHE A 482 -4.25 -13.35 21.32
N MET A 483 -5.02 -12.51 20.63
CA MET A 483 -6.46 -12.43 20.89
C MET A 483 -7.14 -13.48 20.02
N PRO A 484 -7.92 -14.43 20.60
CA PRO A 484 -8.86 -15.21 19.81
C PRO A 484 -9.86 -14.22 19.23
N THR A 485 -9.72 -13.89 17.94
CA THR A 485 -10.44 -12.76 17.36
C THR A 485 -11.87 -13.11 16.96
N SER A 486 -12.26 -14.39 16.93
CA SER A 486 -13.64 -14.88 16.91
C SER A 486 -13.63 -16.40 16.72
N MET A 487 -14.36 -17.13 17.56
CA MET A 487 -14.74 -18.50 17.24
C MET A 487 -16.20 -18.48 16.81
N VAL A 488 -16.48 -19.00 15.62
CA VAL A 488 -17.84 -19.30 15.21
C VAL A 488 -18.03 -20.79 15.43
N MET A 489 -18.92 -21.13 16.37
CA MET A 489 -19.21 -22.51 16.77
C MET A 489 -20.20 -23.14 15.79
N LYS A 490 -19.86 -24.32 15.27
CA LYS A 490 -20.69 -25.13 14.35
C LYS A 490 -21.72 -26.00 15.04
#